data_AF-A0A3N2QEW9-F1
#
_entry.id   AF-A0A3N2QEW9-F1
#
_cell.length_a   1.000
_cell.length_b   1.000
_cell.length_c   1.000
_cell.angle_alpha   90.00
_cell.angle_beta   90.00
_cell.angle_gamma   90.00
#
_symmetry.space_group_name_H-M   'P 1'
#
loop_
_entity.id
_entity.type
_entity.pdbx_description
1 polymer ?
#
loop_
_entity_poly.entity_id
_entity_poly.type
_entity_poly.pdbx_seq_one_letter_code
_entity_poly.pdbx_strand_id
1 'polypeptide(L)'
;MTGWIRFRPLFALALTLISASVLATPYTWNYPAPLKTPAVGNSNGKVVMFDVSHGGTEGNADWVINGGFSDFADALVAEGYTVQEYRGVDKNGDGVIQFVDDYTAPGNAATSANEAVITAAGISAADVLVLAESNRPFTQAEQSALADFVASGKGVFFIADHYNADRNLNTWDSTEVFNGYNRATLSQFNIGGAYGDLRNPGQAGAGWLAQTFGLRFRFNAIDWLSGVSGIVGSGQGEGITQGVDPILMAGGATLAITDPSRAKGLVYFSDADSPARWSHAVDSGVYFGGRDEGPYVAISKAGAGKAAFIGDSSPIEDDSPLYLRQDSGSTKSTYPGWTDAGNAAVLAVNLVNWLAQPESYTHFDSSAHPAGDATPNPMASEEQSDPDGGQPWSTPSGGYNPWDAATFADGAYGAANPAGGGSTTPGGDAISVSAALAQPNGTDVTVTGTITQAINGEYALEIADPQVASATLYVKLDSQYRDTFSPQNDPSLVGQTLQVSGKRDDYMSEPSVEYVTDMQLVSSGGGSTADCGSADAVSVSTAYASSIGTPLTVIGTVVQGINDPYALELADLDGSTSIYVKLEADQRAYYSPANNPGVIGQVLEVDGQRDEYMSTPSVESVTQLTLPSGCP
;
A
#
# COMPACT_ATOMS: atom_id res chain seq x y z
N MET A 1 32.89 -56.09 50.56
CA MET A 1 34.04 -56.21 49.64
C MET A 1 33.53 -56.58 48.25
N THR A 2 33.53 -55.57 47.37
CA THR A 2 33.96 -55.66 45.95
C THR A 2 33.33 -56.78 45.10
N GLY A 3 32.32 -56.55 44.24
CA GLY A 3 32.26 -55.53 43.19
C GLY A 3 32.91 -56.09 41.92
N TRP A 4 32.16 -56.14 40.81
CA TRP A 4 32.57 -55.80 39.42
C TRP A 4 31.51 -56.27 38.41
N ILE A 5 30.71 -55.32 37.95
CA ILE A 5 29.80 -55.43 36.80
C ILE A 5 30.61 -55.03 35.55
N ARG A 6 30.64 -55.88 34.53
CA ARG A 6 31.31 -55.60 33.25
C ARG A 6 30.48 -54.62 32.41
N PHE A 7 31.01 -53.42 32.22
CA PHE A 7 30.54 -52.43 31.25
C PHE A 7 30.86 -52.87 29.81
N ARG A 8 29.88 -52.75 28.92
CA ARG A 8 30.07 -52.70 27.46
C ARG A 8 30.19 -51.22 27.07
N PRO A 9 31.15 -50.80 26.23
CA PRO A 9 31.17 -49.43 25.72
C PRO A 9 30.13 -49.30 24.61
N LEU A 10 29.11 -48.46 24.84
CA LEU A 10 28.36 -47.86 23.73
C LEU A 10 29.20 -46.69 23.22
N PHE A 11 29.65 -46.78 21.96
CA PHE A 11 30.11 -45.62 21.20
C PHE A 11 28.88 -44.74 20.91
N ALA A 12 28.72 -43.64 21.65
CA ALA A 12 27.77 -42.60 21.33
C ALA A 12 28.38 -41.72 20.23
N LEU A 13 27.83 -41.82 19.02
CA LEU A 13 28.15 -40.91 17.92
C LEU A 13 27.50 -39.55 18.26
N ALA A 14 28.30 -38.57 18.67
CA ALA A 14 27.83 -37.21 18.89
C ALA A 14 27.55 -36.58 17.52
N LEU A 15 26.28 -36.56 17.12
CA LEU A 15 25.81 -35.82 15.96
C LEU A 15 25.69 -34.35 16.40
N THR A 16 26.69 -33.54 16.07
CA THR A 16 26.60 -32.08 16.16
C THR A 16 25.56 -31.60 15.15
N LEU A 17 24.34 -31.34 15.62
CA LEU A 17 23.34 -30.55 14.90
C LEU A 17 23.90 -29.14 14.73
N ILE A 18 24.43 -28.86 13.54
CA ILE A 18 24.63 -27.49 13.08
C ILE A 18 23.24 -27.01 12.68
N SER A 19 22.57 -26.30 13.57
CA SER A 19 21.39 -25.53 13.24
C SER A 19 21.83 -24.40 12.31
N ALA A 20 21.72 -24.62 11.00
CA ALA A 20 21.73 -23.50 10.06
C ALA A 20 20.42 -22.75 10.32
N SER A 21 20.52 -21.59 10.99
CA SER A 21 19.45 -20.60 11.01
C SER A 21 19.23 -20.15 9.57
N VAL A 22 18.18 -20.69 8.94
CA VAL A 22 17.66 -20.16 7.68
C VAL A 22 17.16 -18.76 8.02
N LEU A 23 17.82 -17.74 7.47
CA LEU A 23 17.31 -16.37 7.53
C LEU A 23 16.02 -16.34 6.71
N ALA A 24 14.93 -15.92 7.34
CA ALA A 24 13.66 -15.70 6.67
C ALA A 24 13.79 -14.57 5.63
N THR A 25 13.05 -14.69 4.53
CA THR A 25 13.01 -13.69 3.46
C THR A 25 12.26 -12.44 3.92
N PRO A 26 12.84 -11.22 3.84
CA PRO A 26 12.20 -10.00 4.32
C PRO A 26 11.03 -9.51 3.43
N TYR A 27 10.00 -8.97 4.09
CA TYR A 27 9.10 -7.87 3.68
C TYR A 27 8.57 -7.82 2.22
N THR A 28 7.48 -8.55 1.93
CA THR A 28 6.74 -8.42 0.65
C THR A 28 5.72 -7.27 0.62
N TRP A 29 5.29 -6.76 1.78
CA TRP A 29 4.25 -5.73 1.81
C TRP A 29 4.76 -4.35 1.41
N ASN A 30 6.08 -4.07 1.38
CA ASN A 30 6.61 -2.69 1.43
C ASN A 30 6.94 -2.06 0.06
N TYR A 31 7.60 -2.77 -0.85
CA TYR A 31 7.93 -2.24 -2.17
C TYR A 31 7.89 -3.31 -3.28
N PRO A 32 7.45 -2.96 -4.50
CA PRO A 32 6.89 -1.65 -4.86
C PRO A 32 5.50 -1.42 -4.26
N ALA A 33 5.24 -0.18 -3.83
CA ALA A 33 3.90 0.22 -3.41
C ALA A 33 2.92 0.07 -4.59
N PRO A 34 1.69 -0.44 -4.36
CA PRO A 34 0.66 -0.49 -5.37
C PRO A 34 0.48 0.85 -6.08
N LEU A 35 0.38 0.77 -7.40
CA LEU A 35 0.15 1.87 -8.31
C LEU A 35 -0.87 1.42 -9.34
N LYS A 36 -1.99 2.11 -9.41
CA LYS A 36 -3.00 1.92 -10.45
C LYS A 36 -2.99 3.12 -11.39
N THR A 37 -2.81 2.86 -12.67
CA THR A 37 -2.77 3.90 -13.70
C THR A 37 -4.00 3.83 -14.61
N PRO A 38 -4.51 4.98 -15.06
CA PRO A 38 -5.62 5.03 -15.98
C PRO A 38 -5.21 4.49 -17.35
N ALA A 39 -6.17 3.92 -18.07
CA ALA A 39 -5.95 3.43 -19.44
C ALA A 39 -5.40 4.54 -20.34
N VAL A 40 -4.62 4.15 -21.35
CA VAL A 40 -4.01 5.09 -22.32
C VAL A 40 -5.10 5.97 -22.95
N GLY A 41 -4.93 7.29 -22.83
CA GLY A 41 -5.88 8.28 -23.33
C GLY A 41 -7.00 8.68 -22.36
N ASN A 42 -7.12 8.05 -21.19
CA ASN A 42 -8.08 8.41 -20.14
C ASN A 42 -7.45 9.21 -18.99
N SER A 43 -6.13 9.43 -18.99
CA SER A 43 -5.46 10.15 -17.90
C SER A 43 -5.91 11.62 -17.83
N ASN A 44 -6.27 12.05 -16.63
CA ASN A 44 -6.54 13.46 -16.30
C ASN A 44 -5.29 14.21 -15.78
N GLY A 45 -4.15 13.51 -15.70
CA GLY A 45 -2.87 14.06 -15.25
C GLY A 45 -2.74 14.33 -13.75
N LYS A 46 -3.71 13.90 -12.94
CA LYS A 46 -3.73 14.13 -11.48
C LYS A 46 -3.48 12.85 -10.69
N VAL A 47 -2.94 13.02 -9.49
CA VAL A 47 -2.57 11.91 -8.58
C VAL A 47 -3.44 11.91 -7.33
N VAL A 48 -4.02 10.75 -6.99
CA VAL A 48 -4.64 10.49 -5.70
C VAL A 48 -3.74 9.55 -4.92
N MET A 49 -3.37 9.92 -3.70
CA MET A 49 -2.47 9.17 -2.86
C MET A 49 -3.18 8.71 -1.59
N PHE A 50 -3.10 7.43 -1.25
CA PHE A 50 -3.72 6.85 -0.06
C PHE A 50 -2.65 6.62 1.01
N ASP A 51 -2.80 7.24 2.19
CA ASP A 51 -1.90 7.01 3.32
C ASP A 51 -2.10 5.61 3.90
N VAL A 52 -1.00 4.86 3.99
CA VAL A 52 -0.91 3.54 4.65
C VAL A 52 0.09 3.59 5.81
N SER A 53 0.76 4.73 6.02
CA SER A 53 1.82 4.89 7.03
C SER A 53 1.28 5.05 8.46
N HIS A 54 0.03 5.50 8.63
CA HIS A 54 -0.57 5.79 9.94
C HIS A 54 -1.58 4.75 10.42
N GLY A 55 -1.45 3.48 10.03
CA GLY A 55 -2.20 2.40 10.67
C GLY A 55 -3.54 2.03 10.02
N GLY A 56 -3.78 2.45 8.77
CA GLY A 56 -4.95 2.05 7.98
C GLY A 56 -5.03 0.56 7.60
N THR A 57 -4.16 -0.30 8.15
CA THR A 57 -4.08 -1.74 7.87
C THR A 57 -4.15 -2.60 9.13
N GLU A 58 -4.44 -1.99 10.28
CA GLU A 58 -4.27 -2.61 11.58
C GLU A 58 -5.59 -3.24 12.08
N GLY A 59 -5.51 -4.36 12.79
CA GLY A 59 -6.69 -5.13 13.19
C GLY A 59 -7.56 -5.54 11.99
N ASN A 60 -8.84 -5.12 11.97
CA ASN A 60 -9.76 -5.40 10.85
C ASN A 60 -9.65 -4.40 9.69
N ALA A 61 -8.93 -3.29 9.85
CA ALA A 61 -8.76 -2.30 8.79
C ALA A 61 -7.86 -2.82 7.68
N ASP A 62 -8.18 -2.54 6.41
CA ASP A 62 -7.30 -2.88 5.29
C ASP A 62 -7.44 -1.90 4.12
N TRP A 63 -7.24 -0.62 4.40
CA TRP A 63 -7.53 0.52 3.54
C TRP A 63 -6.46 0.76 2.46
N VAL A 64 -6.02 -0.31 1.81
CA VAL A 64 -5.03 -0.33 0.74
C VAL A 64 -5.70 -0.41 -0.62
N ILE A 65 -5.05 0.14 -1.66
CA ILE A 65 -5.71 0.37 -2.97
C ILE A 65 -5.86 -0.90 -3.81
N ASN A 66 -5.26 -2.01 -3.36
CA ASN A 66 -5.40 -3.35 -3.91
C ASN A 66 -5.97 -4.34 -2.88
N GLY A 67 -6.57 -3.81 -1.82
CA GLY A 67 -7.28 -4.53 -0.78
C GLY A 67 -8.62 -3.86 -0.49
N GLY A 68 -8.98 -3.62 0.77
CA GLY A 68 -10.30 -3.12 1.17
C GLY A 68 -10.76 -1.79 0.55
N PHE A 69 -9.91 -1.06 -0.20
CA PHE A 69 -10.29 0.11 -1.02
C PHE A 69 -10.04 -0.09 -2.53
N SER A 70 -9.98 -1.32 -2.99
CA SER A 70 -9.71 -1.65 -4.39
C SER A 70 -10.74 -1.10 -5.35
N ASP A 71 -12.03 -1.20 -5.02
CA ASP A 71 -13.14 -0.69 -5.81
C ASP A 71 -13.16 0.84 -5.84
N PHE A 72 -12.88 1.48 -4.70
CA PHE A 72 -12.74 2.94 -4.64
C PHE A 72 -11.58 3.40 -5.53
N ALA A 73 -10.43 2.75 -5.43
CA ALA A 73 -9.28 3.05 -6.27
C ALA A 73 -9.59 2.83 -7.76
N ASP A 74 -10.28 1.76 -8.12
CA ASP A 74 -10.66 1.48 -9.52
C ASP A 74 -11.66 2.50 -10.07
N ALA A 75 -12.59 2.98 -9.25
CA ALA A 75 -13.48 4.06 -9.63
C ALA A 75 -12.71 5.37 -9.90
N LEU A 76 -11.69 5.68 -9.10
CA LEU A 76 -10.82 6.84 -9.35
C LEU A 76 -9.96 6.67 -10.62
N VAL A 77 -9.48 5.45 -10.89
CA VAL A 77 -8.76 5.14 -12.15
C VAL A 77 -9.69 5.33 -13.35
N ALA A 78 -10.96 4.96 -13.24
CA ALA A 78 -11.96 5.19 -14.28
C ALA A 78 -12.22 6.69 -14.53
N GLU A 79 -12.13 7.53 -13.50
CA GLU A 79 -12.17 9.01 -13.59
C GLU A 79 -10.86 9.61 -14.15
N GLY A 80 -9.85 8.78 -14.44
CA GLY A 80 -8.61 9.18 -15.09
C GLY A 80 -7.48 9.54 -14.14
N TYR A 81 -7.63 9.31 -12.83
CA TYR A 81 -6.57 9.55 -11.86
C TYR A 81 -5.51 8.45 -11.89
N THR A 82 -4.26 8.82 -11.65
CA THR A 82 -3.25 7.88 -11.15
C THR A 82 -3.48 7.71 -9.65
N VAL A 83 -3.62 6.47 -9.18
CA VAL A 83 -3.88 6.14 -7.77
C VAL A 83 -2.71 5.36 -7.20
N GLN A 84 -2.15 5.80 -6.09
CA GLN A 84 -0.97 5.17 -5.47
C GLN A 84 -1.02 5.22 -3.95
N GLU A 85 -0.22 4.39 -3.28
CA GLU A 85 -0.08 4.43 -1.82
C GLU A 85 1.07 5.34 -1.37
N TYR A 86 0.87 5.99 -0.22
CA TYR A 86 1.92 6.64 0.57
C TYR A 86 2.25 5.79 1.77
N ARG A 87 3.46 5.25 1.80
CA ARG A 87 3.93 4.36 2.87
C ARG A 87 4.86 5.05 3.86
N GLY A 88 5.39 6.22 3.51
CA GLY A 88 6.30 7.01 4.34
C GLY A 88 7.48 7.56 3.54
N VAL A 89 8.60 7.80 4.22
CA VAL A 89 9.87 8.23 3.64
C VAL A 89 10.95 7.26 4.04
N ASP A 90 11.51 6.54 3.07
CA ASP A 90 12.70 5.71 3.27
C ASP A 90 13.90 6.63 3.54
N LYS A 91 14.30 6.72 4.80
CA LYS A 91 15.37 7.63 5.24
C LYS A 91 16.74 7.00 5.07
N ASN A 92 16.80 5.68 5.00
CA ASN A 92 18.04 4.92 5.04
C ASN A 92 18.40 4.30 3.67
N GLY A 93 17.46 4.26 2.73
CA GLY A 93 17.65 3.83 1.35
C GLY A 93 17.62 2.31 1.15
N ASP A 94 17.06 1.55 2.10
CA ASP A 94 16.95 0.09 2.01
C ASP A 94 15.68 -0.40 1.30
N GLY A 95 14.80 0.52 0.88
CA GLY A 95 13.53 0.21 0.23
C GLY A 95 12.44 -0.25 1.20
N VAL A 96 12.65 -0.13 2.50
CA VAL A 96 11.74 -0.58 3.55
C VAL A 96 11.35 0.60 4.43
N ILE A 97 10.09 1.03 4.37
CA ILE A 97 9.54 1.91 5.40
C ILE A 97 9.43 1.16 6.74
N GLN A 98 10.17 1.62 7.74
CA GLN A 98 10.08 1.13 9.10
C GLN A 98 9.25 2.06 10.00
N PHE A 99 8.36 1.45 10.78
CA PHE A 99 7.75 2.11 11.92
C PHE A 99 8.52 1.71 13.18
N VAL A 100 9.20 2.69 13.78
CA VAL A 100 10.06 2.46 14.96
C VAL A 100 9.78 3.44 16.10
N ASP A 101 8.79 4.32 15.96
CA ASP A 101 8.45 5.25 17.03
C ASP A 101 7.56 4.60 18.09
N ASP A 102 7.83 4.93 19.36
CA ASP A 102 6.99 4.59 20.51
C ASP A 102 6.46 5.90 21.07
N TYR A 103 5.27 6.30 20.66
CA TYR A 103 4.67 7.56 21.09
C TYR A 103 4.31 7.56 22.60
N THR A 104 4.28 6.41 23.29
CA THR A 104 4.04 6.37 24.73
C THR A 104 5.26 6.84 25.51
N ALA A 105 6.45 6.71 24.92
CA ALA A 105 7.72 7.15 25.48
C ALA A 105 8.74 7.52 24.37
N PRO A 106 8.46 8.55 23.54
CA PRO A 106 9.23 8.77 22.32
C PRO A 106 10.65 9.20 22.64
N GLY A 107 11.61 8.36 22.25
CA GLY A 107 13.02 8.68 22.27
C GLY A 107 13.38 9.48 21.02
N ASN A 108 14.11 10.59 21.16
CA ASN A 108 14.55 11.40 20.01
C ASN A 108 15.17 10.58 18.87
N ALA A 109 15.90 9.51 19.21
CA ALA A 109 16.50 8.61 18.21
C ALA A 109 15.46 7.80 17.44
N ALA A 110 14.46 7.23 18.14
CA ALA A 110 13.38 6.46 17.53
C ALA A 110 12.50 7.34 16.62
N THR A 111 12.05 8.50 17.13
CA THR A 111 11.29 9.47 16.33
C THR A 111 12.08 9.97 15.12
N SER A 112 13.39 10.18 15.25
CA SER A 112 14.22 10.59 14.10
C SER A 112 14.37 9.47 13.07
N ALA A 113 14.45 8.22 13.51
CA ALA A 113 14.58 7.04 12.67
C ALA A 113 13.23 6.60 12.06
N ASN A 114 12.09 7.02 12.59
CA ASN A 114 10.77 6.62 12.10
C ASN A 114 10.55 7.04 10.64
N GLU A 115 10.23 6.09 9.77
CA GLU A 115 10.08 6.30 8.31
C GLU A 115 8.62 6.35 7.88
N ALA A 116 7.73 5.73 8.66
CA ALA A 116 6.28 5.88 8.52
C ALA A 116 5.87 7.27 9.05
N VAL A 117 6.23 8.31 8.28
CA VAL A 117 5.96 9.72 8.57
C VAL A 117 5.45 10.44 7.33
N ILE A 118 4.58 11.43 7.51
CA ILE A 118 4.13 12.33 6.44
C ILE A 118 5.06 13.55 6.34
N THR A 119 5.67 13.76 5.17
CA THR A 119 6.48 14.95 4.90
C THR A 119 5.95 15.71 3.69
N ALA A 120 6.12 17.04 3.69
CA ALA A 120 5.71 17.87 2.56
C ALA A 120 6.31 17.40 1.23
N ALA A 121 7.57 16.92 1.24
CA ALA A 121 8.20 16.35 0.05
C ALA A 121 7.54 15.03 -0.37
N GLY A 122 7.30 14.14 0.58
CA GLY A 122 6.70 12.82 0.33
C GLY A 122 5.32 12.88 -0.30
N ILE A 123 4.49 13.85 0.10
CA ILE A 123 3.12 14.01 -0.42
C ILE A 123 3.01 15.03 -1.57
N SER A 124 4.12 15.68 -1.96
CA SER A 124 4.09 16.82 -2.91
C SER A 124 3.53 16.47 -4.30
N ALA A 125 3.68 15.20 -4.73
CA ALA A 125 3.19 14.72 -6.01
C ALA A 125 1.66 14.54 -6.03
N ALA A 126 1.01 14.41 -4.88
CA ALA A 126 -0.43 14.20 -4.80
C ALA A 126 -1.21 15.48 -5.16
N ASP A 127 -2.34 15.33 -5.84
CA ASP A 127 -3.39 16.35 -5.93
C ASP A 127 -4.42 16.19 -4.83
N VAL A 128 -4.69 14.93 -4.46
CA VAL A 128 -5.53 14.56 -3.32
C VAL A 128 -4.80 13.53 -2.46
N LEU A 129 -4.74 13.76 -1.15
CA LEU A 129 -4.28 12.78 -0.16
C LEU A 129 -5.51 12.21 0.58
N VAL A 130 -5.64 10.90 0.65
CA VAL A 130 -6.70 10.18 1.37
C VAL A 130 -6.09 9.54 2.61
N LEU A 131 -6.67 9.78 3.78
CA LEU A 131 -6.30 9.14 5.05
C LEU A 131 -7.52 8.41 5.58
N ALA A 132 -7.38 7.11 5.84
CA ALA A 132 -8.46 6.28 6.33
C ALA A 132 -8.06 5.57 7.62
N GLU A 133 -8.91 5.70 8.63
CA GLU A 133 -8.74 5.21 9.99
C GLU A 133 -7.30 5.23 10.50
N SER A 134 -6.67 6.40 10.46
CA SER A 134 -5.33 6.54 11.01
C SER A 134 -5.37 6.28 12.52
N ASN A 135 -4.67 5.25 12.99
CA ASN A 135 -4.60 4.87 14.39
C ASN A 135 -3.25 5.24 15.03
N ARG A 136 -2.39 5.99 14.32
CA ARG A 136 -1.13 6.52 14.87
C ARG A 136 -1.21 8.04 14.95
N PRO A 137 -0.94 8.67 16.11
CA PRO A 137 -1.04 10.12 16.23
C PRO A 137 -0.02 10.81 15.32
N PHE A 138 -0.41 11.94 14.73
CA PHE A 138 0.51 12.77 13.96
C PHE A 138 1.42 13.56 14.87
N THR A 139 2.69 13.67 14.50
CA THR A 139 3.61 14.66 15.06
C THR A 139 3.18 16.08 14.65
N GLN A 140 3.67 17.09 15.38
CA GLN A 140 3.45 18.50 15.01
C GLN A 140 4.01 18.83 13.61
N ALA A 141 5.07 18.15 13.17
CA ALA A 141 5.65 18.34 11.85
C ALA A 141 4.73 17.80 10.74
N GLU A 142 4.09 16.66 10.97
CA GLU A 142 3.11 16.06 10.03
C GLU A 142 1.84 16.89 9.95
N GLN A 143 1.32 17.33 11.10
CA GLN A 143 0.23 18.30 11.18
C GLN A 143 0.54 19.58 10.38
N SER A 144 1.78 20.06 10.44
CA SER A 144 2.22 21.21 9.64
C SER A 144 2.31 20.87 8.15
N ALA A 145 2.85 19.70 7.79
CA ALA A 145 2.96 19.27 6.40
C ALA A 145 1.57 19.10 5.74
N LEU A 146 0.60 18.53 6.45
CA LEU A 146 -0.79 18.41 5.99
C LEU A 146 -1.44 19.79 5.83
N ALA A 147 -1.24 20.69 6.78
CA ALA A 147 -1.75 22.06 6.69
C ALA A 147 -1.12 22.82 5.50
N ASP A 148 0.19 22.69 5.28
CA ASP A 148 0.91 23.31 4.17
C ASP A 148 0.49 22.73 2.82
N PHE A 149 0.25 21.41 2.74
CA PHE A 149 -0.26 20.74 1.56
C PHE A 149 -1.61 21.34 1.14
N VAL A 150 -2.55 21.47 2.08
CA VAL A 150 -3.84 22.12 1.81
C VAL A 150 -3.65 23.62 1.49
N ALA A 151 -2.80 24.34 2.24
CA ALA A 151 -2.54 25.75 1.97
C ALA A 151 -1.96 26.00 0.57
N SER A 152 -1.26 25.02 -0.01
CA SER A 152 -0.72 25.05 -1.37
C SER A 152 -1.76 24.83 -2.48
N GLY A 153 -3.03 24.63 -2.13
CA GLY A 153 -4.13 24.44 -3.08
C GLY A 153 -4.55 22.99 -3.31
N LYS A 154 -4.00 22.04 -2.54
CA LYS A 154 -4.26 20.60 -2.68
C LYS A 154 -5.46 20.16 -1.82
N GLY A 155 -5.95 18.94 -2.07
CA GLY A 155 -7.09 18.36 -1.39
C GLY A 155 -6.71 17.26 -0.41
N VAL A 156 -7.38 17.18 0.75
CA VAL A 156 -7.23 16.04 1.67
C VAL A 156 -8.59 15.43 2.00
N PHE A 157 -8.68 14.11 2.07
CA PHE A 157 -9.90 13.38 2.45
C PHE A 157 -9.64 12.54 3.70
N PHE A 158 -10.34 12.85 4.79
CA PHE A 158 -10.29 12.10 6.04
C PHE A 158 -11.50 11.17 6.15
N ILE A 159 -11.23 9.87 6.22
CA ILE A 159 -12.22 8.81 6.41
C ILE A 159 -11.97 8.23 7.82
N ALA A 160 -12.82 8.56 8.77
CA ALA A 160 -12.70 8.09 10.15
C ALA A 160 -13.61 6.88 10.40
N ASP A 161 -13.66 6.45 11.66
CA ASP A 161 -14.62 5.51 12.22
C ASP A 161 -15.12 6.09 13.57
N HIS A 162 -16.04 5.41 14.26
CA HIS A 162 -16.53 5.80 15.57
C HIS A 162 -15.43 5.83 16.65
N TYR A 163 -15.73 6.46 17.79
CA TYR A 163 -14.84 6.37 18.95
C TYR A 163 -14.82 4.95 19.54
N ASN A 164 -13.67 4.52 20.04
CA ASN A 164 -13.39 3.15 20.50
C ASN A 164 -13.46 2.10 19.37
N ALA A 165 -13.11 2.53 18.15
CA ALA A 165 -12.87 1.68 16.99
C ALA A 165 -11.41 1.23 16.87
N ASP A 166 -10.52 1.63 17.77
CA ASP A 166 -9.09 1.27 17.85
C ASP A 166 -8.87 -0.22 17.52
N ARG A 167 -8.51 -0.50 16.27
CA ARG A 167 -8.48 -1.87 15.73
C ARG A 167 -7.27 -2.65 16.22
N ASN A 168 -6.23 -1.96 16.68
CA ASN A 168 -4.93 -2.53 17.01
C ASN A 168 -4.56 -2.39 18.49
N LEU A 169 -5.49 -1.90 19.31
CA LEU A 169 -5.42 -1.84 20.77
C LEU A 169 -4.28 -0.95 21.26
N ASN A 170 -4.04 0.14 20.52
CA ASN A 170 -2.91 1.01 20.69
C ASN A 170 -3.27 2.32 21.43
N THR A 171 -4.54 2.45 21.80
CA THR A 171 -5.17 3.57 22.52
C THR A 171 -5.55 4.79 21.67
N TRP A 172 -5.47 4.69 20.35
CA TRP A 172 -5.80 5.78 19.44
C TRP A 172 -6.89 5.40 18.46
N ASP A 173 -7.94 6.19 18.47
CA ASP A 173 -8.97 6.17 17.44
C ASP A 173 -8.67 7.19 16.34
N SER A 174 -9.13 6.92 15.12
CA SER A 174 -9.01 7.86 14.00
C SER A 174 -9.62 9.23 14.26
N THR A 175 -10.71 9.30 15.02
CA THR A 175 -11.29 10.58 15.45
C THR A 175 -10.33 11.40 16.31
N GLU A 176 -9.51 10.76 17.15
CA GLU A 176 -8.51 11.41 18.00
C GLU A 176 -7.28 11.84 17.19
N VAL A 177 -6.77 10.92 16.35
CA VAL A 177 -5.63 11.18 15.46
C VAL A 177 -5.93 12.37 14.55
N PHE A 178 -7.09 12.37 13.88
CA PHE A 178 -7.48 13.45 13.00
C PHE A 178 -7.76 14.74 13.76
N ASN A 179 -8.37 14.70 14.95
CA ASN A 179 -8.56 15.90 15.78
C ASN A 179 -7.21 16.51 16.26
N GLY A 180 -6.15 15.70 16.30
CA GLY A 180 -4.83 16.07 16.80
C GLY A 180 -4.72 16.04 18.33
N TYR A 181 -5.59 15.29 19.00
CA TYR A 181 -5.56 15.08 20.45
C TYR A 181 -6.37 13.82 20.83
N ASN A 182 -5.94 13.16 21.90
CA ASN A 182 -6.67 12.07 22.54
C ASN A 182 -7.89 12.62 23.32
N ARG A 183 -8.98 11.86 23.38
CA ARG A 183 -10.21 12.21 24.12
C ARG A 183 -9.94 12.41 25.61
N ALA A 184 -8.96 11.74 26.18
CA ALA A 184 -8.62 11.84 27.58
C ALA A 184 -7.84 13.13 27.92
N THR A 185 -7.97 13.56 29.17
CA THR A 185 -7.27 14.73 29.74
C THR A 185 -6.05 14.34 30.60
N LEU A 186 -5.71 13.05 30.61
CA LEU A 186 -4.68 12.47 31.49
C LEU A 186 -3.27 12.97 31.12
N SER A 187 -2.41 13.14 32.12
CA SER A 187 -1.04 13.64 31.91
C SER A 187 -0.19 12.74 31.00
N GLN A 188 -0.56 11.46 30.84
CA GLN A 188 0.13 10.54 29.94
C GLN A 188 0.04 10.96 28.48
N PHE A 189 -0.97 11.75 28.09
CA PHE A 189 -1.11 12.28 26.73
C PHE A 189 -0.41 13.64 26.53
N ASN A 190 0.30 14.14 27.55
CA ASN A 190 1.23 15.25 27.37
C ASN A 190 2.63 14.69 27.10
N ILE A 191 2.86 14.31 25.84
CA ILE A 191 4.05 13.57 25.40
C ILE A 191 5.28 14.48 25.27
N GLY A 192 5.08 15.75 24.91
CA GLY A 192 6.16 16.69 24.61
C GLY A 192 6.89 16.32 23.30
N GLY A 193 8.09 16.86 23.10
CA GLY A 193 8.92 16.54 21.93
C GLY A 193 8.22 16.82 20.60
N ALA A 194 8.25 15.83 19.69
CA ALA A 194 7.65 15.92 18.37
C ALA A 194 6.11 15.96 18.40
N TYR A 195 5.49 15.34 19.40
CA TYR A 195 4.04 15.22 19.52
C TYR A 195 3.40 16.39 20.28
N GLY A 196 4.08 16.90 21.30
CA GLY A 196 3.56 18.00 22.11
C GLY A 196 2.49 17.56 23.12
N ASP A 197 1.52 18.42 23.37
CA ASP A 197 0.42 18.16 24.30
C ASP A 197 -0.80 17.65 23.53
N LEU A 198 -1.07 16.35 23.62
CA LEU A 198 -2.16 15.68 22.92
C LEU A 198 -3.38 15.45 23.83
N ARG A 199 -3.47 16.13 24.97
CA ARG A 199 -4.65 16.02 25.85
C ARG A 199 -5.84 16.72 25.23
N ASN A 200 -7.03 16.21 25.50
CA ASN A 200 -8.27 16.87 25.12
C ASN A 200 -8.30 18.31 25.65
N PRO A 201 -8.44 19.31 24.77
CA PRO A 201 -8.41 20.71 25.16
C PRO A 201 -9.69 21.17 25.88
N GLY A 202 -10.75 20.35 25.89
CA GLY A 202 -12.03 20.67 26.51
C GLY A 202 -12.78 21.83 25.84
N GLN A 203 -12.40 22.17 24.61
CA GLN A 203 -12.98 23.27 23.83
C GLN A 203 -13.17 22.85 22.38
N ALA A 204 -14.37 23.05 21.85
CA ALA A 204 -14.72 22.60 20.50
C ALA A 204 -13.83 23.19 19.39
N GLY A 205 -13.47 24.47 19.50
CA GLY A 205 -12.63 25.18 18.53
C GLY A 205 -11.12 24.98 18.73
N ALA A 206 -10.70 24.06 19.60
CA ALA A 206 -9.31 23.76 19.87
C ALA A 206 -8.92 22.37 19.33
N GLY A 207 -7.61 22.15 19.20
CA GLY A 207 -7.04 21.01 18.48
C GLY A 207 -6.75 21.33 17.02
N TRP A 208 -5.86 20.53 16.43
CA TRP A 208 -5.31 20.81 15.11
C TRP A 208 -6.39 20.87 14.02
N LEU A 209 -7.33 19.92 14.01
CA LEU A 209 -8.37 19.86 12.98
C LEU A 209 -9.31 21.06 13.04
N ALA A 210 -9.79 21.41 14.22
CA ALA A 210 -10.70 22.55 14.40
C ALA A 210 -10.03 23.87 14.01
N GLN A 211 -8.75 24.04 14.37
CA GLN A 211 -7.98 25.23 14.03
C GLN A 211 -7.65 25.29 12.53
N THR A 212 -7.41 24.16 11.88
CA THR A 212 -6.99 24.07 10.48
C THR A 212 -8.16 24.01 9.49
N PHE A 213 -9.30 23.47 9.89
CA PHE A 213 -10.43 23.21 8.98
C PHE A 213 -11.76 23.77 9.48
N GLY A 214 -11.85 24.28 10.70
CA GLY A 214 -13.11 24.82 11.23
C GLY A 214 -14.13 23.75 11.61
N LEU A 215 -13.69 22.51 11.83
CA LEU A 215 -14.52 21.41 12.31
C LEU A 215 -13.70 20.39 13.10
N ARG A 216 -14.37 19.52 13.84
CA ARG A 216 -13.79 18.37 14.54
C ARG A 216 -14.62 17.12 14.33
N PHE A 217 -14.00 15.95 14.38
CA PHE A 217 -14.72 14.70 14.60
C PHE A 217 -15.26 14.69 16.04
N ARG A 218 -16.47 14.17 16.21
CA ARG A 218 -17.02 13.85 17.52
C ARG A 218 -16.52 12.49 18.00
N PHE A 219 -16.72 12.23 19.29
CA PHE A 219 -16.39 10.94 19.91
C PHE A 219 -17.63 10.04 20.13
N ASN A 220 -18.68 10.27 19.35
CA ASN A 220 -19.89 9.45 19.36
C ASN A 220 -19.66 8.12 18.63
N ALA A 221 -20.59 7.19 18.83
CA ALA A 221 -20.60 5.89 18.19
C ALA A 221 -22.05 5.49 17.91
N ILE A 222 -22.45 5.74 16.68
CA ILE A 222 -23.81 5.57 16.20
C ILE A 222 -23.90 4.21 15.50
N ASP A 223 -24.92 3.45 15.86
CA ASP A 223 -25.17 2.09 15.36
C ASP A 223 -25.53 2.10 13.87
N TRP A 224 -25.65 0.90 13.33
CA TRP A 224 -26.02 0.67 11.95
C TRP A 224 -27.31 1.40 11.54
N LEU A 225 -27.23 2.11 10.42
CA LEU A 225 -28.36 2.72 9.73
C LEU A 225 -28.18 2.50 8.22
N SER A 226 -29.17 1.91 7.56
CA SER A 226 -29.10 1.59 6.12
C SER A 226 -28.90 2.79 5.18
N GLY A 227 -29.05 4.02 5.70
CA GLY A 227 -28.97 5.24 4.90
C GLY A 227 -29.30 6.48 5.72
N VAL A 228 -28.28 7.27 6.05
CA VAL A 228 -28.40 8.64 6.54
C VAL A 228 -28.95 9.51 5.40
N SER A 229 -30.15 10.03 5.56
CA SER A 229 -30.96 10.53 4.44
C SER A 229 -31.03 12.05 4.32
N GLY A 230 -30.54 12.80 5.31
CA GLY A 230 -30.53 14.27 5.31
C GLY A 230 -29.42 14.87 4.46
N ILE A 231 -29.49 14.65 3.15
CA ILE A 231 -28.51 15.15 2.17
C ILE A 231 -28.88 16.58 1.76
N VAL A 232 -27.92 17.52 1.86
CA VAL A 232 -28.15 18.90 1.43
C VAL A 232 -28.31 18.99 -0.08
N GLY A 233 -29.08 19.98 -0.55
CA GLY A 233 -29.24 20.21 -1.99
C GLY A 233 -27.90 20.51 -2.68
N SER A 234 -27.74 20.08 -3.94
CA SER A 234 -26.46 20.16 -4.66
C SER A 234 -25.84 21.56 -4.70
N GLY A 235 -26.65 22.62 -4.83
CA GLY A 235 -26.13 24.00 -4.77
C GLY A 235 -25.55 24.39 -3.40
N GLN A 236 -26.08 23.87 -2.30
CA GLN A 236 -25.52 24.09 -0.96
C GLN A 236 -24.27 23.24 -0.73
N GLY A 237 -24.25 22.03 -1.30
CA GLY A 237 -23.15 21.08 -1.22
C GLY A 237 -22.08 21.25 -2.29
N GLU A 238 -21.93 22.43 -2.91
CA GLU A 238 -20.90 22.71 -3.93
C GLU A 238 -20.91 21.74 -5.14
N GLY A 239 -22.08 21.19 -5.48
CA GLY A 239 -22.27 20.18 -6.52
C GLY A 239 -21.99 18.73 -6.09
N ILE A 240 -21.37 18.53 -4.94
CA ILE A 240 -20.89 17.22 -4.46
C ILE A 240 -22.03 16.24 -4.21
N THR A 241 -23.18 16.72 -3.73
CA THR A 241 -24.33 15.87 -3.40
C THR A 241 -25.20 15.51 -4.62
N GLN A 242 -24.76 15.85 -5.84
CA GLN A 242 -25.49 15.49 -7.05
C GLN A 242 -25.48 13.97 -7.27
N GLY A 243 -26.68 13.38 -7.33
CA GLY A 243 -26.84 11.93 -7.56
C GLY A 243 -26.50 11.06 -6.36
N VAL A 244 -26.30 11.66 -5.19
CA VAL A 244 -25.98 10.94 -3.96
C VAL A 244 -27.28 10.46 -3.30
N ASP A 245 -27.35 9.16 -3.05
CA ASP A 245 -28.42 8.49 -2.30
C ASP A 245 -28.11 8.45 -0.80
N PRO A 246 -29.08 8.11 0.08
CA PRO A 246 -28.83 7.97 1.52
C PRO A 246 -27.63 7.07 1.82
N ILE A 247 -26.76 7.50 2.73
CA ILE A 247 -25.46 6.86 2.94
C ILE A 247 -25.50 5.95 4.17
N LEU A 248 -25.18 4.68 3.98
CA LEU A 248 -25.03 3.69 5.03
C LEU A 248 -24.10 4.21 6.13
N MET A 249 -24.46 3.89 7.37
CA MET A 249 -23.58 3.99 8.53
C MET A 249 -23.55 2.61 9.20
N ALA A 250 -22.38 2.14 9.63
CA ALA A 250 -22.20 0.82 10.24
C ALA A 250 -21.31 0.87 11.48
N GLY A 251 -21.67 1.72 12.45
CA GLY A 251 -20.75 2.12 13.52
C GLY A 251 -19.99 3.34 13.03
N GLY A 252 -20.52 4.55 13.27
CA GLY A 252 -19.89 5.77 12.77
C GLY A 252 -19.86 6.90 13.77
N ALA A 253 -18.97 7.85 13.54
CA ALA A 253 -18.96 9.15 14.19
C ALA A 253 -19.66 10.21 13.34
N THR A 254 -20.02 11.33 13.96
CA THR A 254 -20.35 12.56 13.24
C THR A 254 -19.27 13.62 13.44
N LEU A 255 -19.43 14.76 12.78
CA LEU A 255 -18.57 15.92 12.89
C LEU A 255 -19.31 17.07 13.60
N ALA A 256 -18.54 18.02 14.10
CA ALA A 256 -19.04 19.29 14.62
C ALA A 256 -18.38 20.45 13.87
N ILE A 257 -19.19 21.30 13.24
CA ILE A 257 -18.73 22.52 12.56
C ILE A 257 -18.57 23.62 13.60
N THR A 258 -17.34 24.09 13.77
CA THR A 258 -16.97 25.14 14.72
C THR A 258 -16.82 26.51 14.05
N ASP A 259 -16.52 26.52 12.74
CA ASP A 259 -16.44 27.73 11.93
C ASP A 259 -17.19 27.51 10.60
N PRO A 260 -18.43 28.00 10.47
CA PRO A 260 -19.25 27.81 9.27
C PRO A 260 -18.74 28.58 8.04
N SER A 261 -17.80 29.52 8.21
CA SER A 261 -17.16 30.21 7.09
C SER A 261 -16.07 29.36 6.43
N ARG A 262 -15.55 28.36 7.14
CA ARG A 262 -14.52 27.44 6.65
C ARG A 262 -15.07 26.05 6.38
N ALA A 263 -16.05 25.60 7.15
CA ALA A 263 -16.61 24.26 7.04
C ALA A 263 -18.13 24.27 6.80
N LYS A 264 -18.62 23.27 6.08
CA LYS A 264 -20.06 23.02 5.91
C LYS A 264 -20.35 21.53 5.83
N GLY A 265 -21.53 21.13 6.28
CA GLY A 265 -21.97 19.74 6.25
C GLY A 265 -22.73 19.42 4.96
N LEU A 266 -22.62 18.17 4.53
CA LEU A 266 -23.24 17.64 3.31
C LEU A 266 -24.34 16.63 3.62
N VAL A 267 -24.12 15.78 4.61
CA VAL A 267 -25.04 14.69 4.98
C VAL A 267 -25.30 14.78 6.50
N TYR A 268 -26.56 14.73 6.89
CA TYR A 268 -27.04 14.82 8.27
C TYR A 268 -28.11 13.76 8.51
N PHE A 269 -28.38 13.41 9.76
CA PHE A 269 -29.61 12.69 10.08
C PHE A 269 -30.82 13.58 9.83
N SER A 270 -31.75 13.11 8.99
CA SER A 270 -33.05 13.76 8.80
C SER A 270 -33.98 13.47 9.98
N ASP A 271 -35.12 14.16 10.06
CA ASP A 271 -36.16 13.89 11.07
C ASP A 271 -36.78 12.48 10.93
N ALA A 272 -36.60 11.83 9.77
CA ALA A 272 -37.06 10.46 9.53
C ALA A 272 -36.02 9.41 9.94
N ASP A 273 -34.75 9.82 10.08
CA ASP A 273 -33.69 8.93 10.54
C ASP A 273 -33.80 8.77 12.06
N SER A 274 -33.50 7.58 12.56
CA SER A 274 -33.53 7.26 13.99
C SER A 274 -32.18 6.72 14.43
N PRO A 275 -31.15 7.58 14.52
CA PRO A 275 -29.83 7.15 14.96
C PRO A 275 -29.92 6.54 16.36
N ALA A 276 -29.30 5.38 16.52
CA ALA A 276 -29.27 4.65 17.78
C ALA A 276 -27.83 4.56 18.29
N ARG A 277 -27.68 4.43 19.60
CA ARG A 277 -26.39 4.15 20.23
C ARG A 277 -25.89 2.78 19.77
N TRP A 278 -24.66 2.71 19.28
CA TRP A 278 -23.99 1.43 19.06
C TRP A 278 -23.84 0.66 20.38
N SER A 279 -24.07 -0.66 20.37
CA SER A 279 -24.14 -1.44 21.60
C SER A 279 -22.88 -1.34 22.47
N HIS A 280 -21.72 -1.15 21.84
CA HIS A 280 -20.40 -1.06 22.45
C HIS A 280 -19.90 0.38 22.68
N ALA A 281 -20.70 1.40 22.39
CA ALA A 281 -20.34 2.79 22.70
C ALA A 281 -19.99 2.96 24.19
N VAL A 282 -18.92 3.67 24.51
CA VAL A 282 -18.46 3.84 25.91
C VAL A 282 -19.31 4.84 26.72
N ASP A 283 -20.19 5.58 26.03
CA ASP A 283 -21.05 6.61 26.59
C ASP A 283 -22.47 6.53 26.00
N SER A 284 -23.17 7.68 25.90
CA SER A 284 -24.51 7.78 25.32
C SER A 284 -24.57 7.40 23.84
N GLY A 285 -23.45 7.42 23.11
CA GLY A 285 -23.30 7.01 21.70
C GLY A 285 -23.99 7.91 20.67
N VAL A 286 -25.12 8.53 21.02
CA VAL A 286 -25.80 9.60 20.28
C VAL A 286 -26.01 10.75 21.27
N TYR A 287 -25.53 11.95 20.94
CA TYR A 287 -25.49 13.07 21.90
C TYR A 287 -26.73 13.95 21.86
N PHE A 288 -27.18 14.31 20.67
CA PHE A 288 -28.30 15.23 20.42
C PHE A 288 -29.30 14.66 19.40
N GLY A 289 -28.87 13.77 18.51
CA GLY A 289 -29.68 13.20 17.43
C GLY A 289 -30.00 14.19 16.31
N GLY A 290 -30.58 13.68 15.22
CA GLY A 290 -31.01 14.49 14.08
C GLY A 290 -29.90 15.40 13.53
N ARG A 291 -30.28 16.60 13.09
CA ARG A 291 -29.33 17.61 12.57
C ARG A 291 -28.40 18.17 13.66
N ASP A 292 -28.84 18.20 14.91
CA ASP A 292 -28.08 18.77 16.04
C ASP A 292 -26.92 17.87 16.48
N GLU A 293 -26.97 16.57 16.15
CA GLU A 293 -25.83 15.65 16.25
C GLU A 293 -24.62 16.18 15.46
N GLY A 294 -24.87 16.95 14.40
CA GLY A 294 -23.87 17.43 13.45
C GLY A 294 -23.81 16.57 12.19
N PRO A 295 -23.07 17.02 11.16
CA PRO A 295 -23.01 16.31 9.90
C PRO A 295 -22.28 14.97 10.02
N TYR A 296 -22.75 13.97 9.31
CA TYR A 296 -22.04 12.73 9.07
C TYR A 296 -20.92 12.89 8.01
N VAL A 297 -21.16 13.76 7.02
CA VAL A 297 -20.18 14.10 5.99
C VAL A 297 -20.04 15.62 5.93
N ALA A 298 -18.81 16.13 5.89
CA ALA A 298 -18.53 17.56 5.81
C ALA A 298 -17.38 17.87 4.84
N ILE A 299 -17.30 19.14 4.45
CA ILE A 299 -16.19 19.69 3.67
C ILE A 299 -15.67 20.97 4.32
N SER A 300 -14.42 21.29 4.03
CA SER A 300 -13.75 22.49 4.49
C SER A 300 -12.97 23.19 3.38
N LYS A 301 -12.91 24.51 3.47
CA LYS A 301 -12.06 25.40 2.69
C LYS A 301 -11.08 26.08 3.66
N ALA A 302 -9.84 25.62 3.66
CA ALA A 302 -8.76 26.09 4.54
C ALA A 302 -7.72 26.86 3.72
N GLY A 303 -8.09 28.05 3.26
CA GLY A 303 -7.27 28.81 2.32
C GLY A 303 -7.48 28.33 0.89
N ALA A 304 -6.40 28.16 0.12
CA ALA A 304 -6.50 27.82 -1.30
C ALA A 304 -6.98 26.38 -1.55
N GLY A 305 -6.57 25.43 -0.70
CA GLY A 305 -6.94 24.02 -0.82
C GLY A 305 -8.24 23.67 -0.12
N LYS A 306 -8.47 22.37 0.03
CA LYS A 306 -9.74 21.81 0.48
C LYS A 306 -9.55 20.58 1.36
N ALA A 307 -10.56 20.29 2.17
CA ALA A 307 -10.66 19.03 2.87
C ALA A 307 -12.08 18.45 2.83
N ALA A 308 -12.17 17.12 2.88
CA ALA A 308 -13.42 16.36 3.01
C ALA A 308 -13.33 15.42 4.20
N PHE A 309 -14.48 15.08 4.78
CA PHE A 309 -14.57 14.31 6.01
C PHE A 309 -15.80 13.41 6.00
N ILE A 310 -15.62 12.14 6.37
CA ILE A 310 -16.70 11.19 6.68
C ILE A 310 -16.35 10.45 7.96
N GLY A 311 -17.33 10.23 8.83
CA GLY A 311 -17.13 9.60 10.14
C GLY A 311 -17.22 8.08 10.15
N ASP A 312 -17.10 7.42 9.00
CA ASP A 312 -17.23 5.97 8.85
C ASP A 312 -16.58 5.53 7.53
N SER A 313 -15.76 4.50 7.58
CA SER A 313 -15.08 3.88 6.44
C SER A 313 -15.95 2.83 5.73
N SER A 314 -16.88 2.21 6.47
CA SER A 314 -17.72 1.11 6.01
C SER A 314 -18.47 1.38 4.70
N PRO A 315 -19.07 2.55 4.43
CA PRO A 315 -19.76 2.79 3.16
C PRO A 315 -18.81 2.99 1.96
N ILE A 316 -17.50 3.00 2.17
CA ILE A 316 -16.46 3.17 1.14
C ILE A 316 -15.65 1.89 0.93
N GLU A 317 -15.55 1.02 1.94
CA GLU A 317 -14.74 -0.20 1.85
C GLU A 317 -15.41 -1.30 0.99
N ASP A 318 -14.60 -2.28 0.55
CA ASP A 318 -15.02 -3.46 -0.22
C ASP A 318 -14.61 -4.78 0.47
N ASP A 319 -15.05 -5.93 -0.07
CA ASP A 319 -14.85 -7.26 0.54
C ASP A 319 -13.50 -7.93 0.24
N SER A 320 -12.46 -7.14 -0.09
CA SER A 320 -11.17 -7.68 -0.56
C SER A 320 -9.97 -7.42 0.37
N PRO A 321 -10.01 -7.72 1.69
CA PRO A 321 -8.83 -7.53 2.53
C PRO A 321 -7.66 -8.39 2.03
N LEU A 322 -6.49 -7.76 1.93
CA LEU A 322 -5.25 -8.33 1.43
C LEU A 322 -4.39 -8.93 2.55
N TYR A 323 -4.35 -8.28 3.72
CA TYR A 323 -3.47 -8.65 4.82
C TYR A 323 -4.20 -9.31 5.99
N LEU A 324 -3.48 -10.10 6.77
CA LEU A 324 -3.99 -10.70 8.00
C LEU A 324 -3.94 -9.73 9.18
N ARG A 325 -4.68 -10.04 10.25
CA ARG A 325 -4.65 -9.25 11.49
C ARG A 325 -3.29 -9.35 12.19
N GLN A 326 -2.77 -8.22 12.66
CA GLN A 326 -1.47 -8.16 13.37
C GLN A 326 -1.44 -8.92 14.69
N ASP A 327 -2.56 -9.00 15.40
CA ASP A 327 -2.63 -9.60 16.75
C ASP A 327 -2.73 -11.13 16.75
N SER A 328 -3.28 -11.70 15.67
CA SER A 328 -3.75 -13.09 15.65
C SER A 328 -3.44 -13.85 14.36
N GLY A 329 -3.04 -13.16 13.29
CA GLY A 329 -2.86 -13.75 11.96
C GLY A 329 -4.17 -14.26 11.34
N SER A 330 -5.33 -13.87 11.89
CA SER A 330 -6.62 -14.27 11.31
C SER A 330 -6.95 -13.43 10.08
N THR A 331 -7.75 -13.97 9.17
CA THR A 331 -8.30 -13.22 8.03
C THR A 331 -9.15 -12.05 8.53
N LYS A 332 -9.02 -10.90 7.88
CA LYS A 332 -9.89 -9.76 8.14
C LYS A 332 -11.25 -9.98 7.49
N SER A 333 -12.27 -9.33 8.03
CA SER A 333 -13.59 -9.26 7.43
C SER A 333 -13.97 -7.80 7.34
N THR A 334 -14.18 -7.35 6.12
CA THR A 334 -14.58 -6.00 5.76
C THR A 334 -16.07 -5.97 5.44
N TYR A 335 -16.67 -4.77 5.43
CA TYR A 335 -18.06 -4.56 5.04
C TYR A 335 -18.12 -4.22 3.54
N PRO A 336 -18.89 -4.89 2.66
CA PRO A 336 -18.92 -4.59 1.21
C PRO A 336 -19.65 -3.28 0.87
N GLY A 337 -19.38 -2.20 1.59
CA GLY A 337 -20.17 -0.98 1.57
C GLY A 337 -20.04 -0.17 0.31
N TRP A 338 -19.02 -0.39 -0.51
CA TRP A 338 -18.92 0.20 -1.84
C TRP A 338 -20.05 -0.25 -2.78
N THR A 339 -20.52 -1.49 -2.65
CA THR A 339 -21.54 -2.08 -3.54
C THR A 339 -22.90 -2.28 -2.88
N ASP A 340 -22.94 -2.28 -1.55
CA ASP A 340 -24.17 -2.44 -0.77
C ASP A 340 -25.16 -1.28 -0.95
N ALA A 341 -26.39 -1.52 -0.49
CA ALA A 341 -27.41 -0.49 -0.42
C ALA A 341 -26.96 0.63 0.52
N GLY A 342 -27.06 1.87 0.04
CA GLY A 342 -26.58 3.04 0.78
C GLY A 342 -25.07 3.28 0.66
N ASN A 343 -24.38 2.67 -0.31
CA ASN A 343 -22.96 2.94 -0.53
C ASN A 343 -22.64 4.43 -0.70
N ALA A 344 -21.40 4.80 -0.40
CA ALA A 344 -20.87 6.13 -0.63
C ALA A 344 -20.11 6.27 -1.95
N ALA A 345 -20.23 5.34 -2.91
CA ALA A 345 -19.42 5.34 -4.13
C ALA A 345 -19.53 6.66 -4.93
N VAL A 346 -20.77 7.11 -5.21
CA VAL A 346 -21.01 8.38 -5.92
C VAL A 346 -20.48 9.57 -5.11
N LEU A 347 -20.71 9.57 -3.81
CA LEU A 347 -20.26 10.65 -2.92
C LEU A 347 -18.74 10.72 -2.86
N ALA A 348 -18.05 9.60 -2.66
CA ALA A 348 -16.60 9.51 -2.55
C ALA A 348 -15.90 9.97 -3.83
N VAL A 349 -16.39 9.55 -4.99
CA VAL A 349 -15.90 10.03 -6.29
C VAL A 349 -16.15 11.54 -6.45
N ASN A 350 -17.35 12.03 -6.12
CA ASN A 350 -17.65 13.46 -6.18
C ASN A 350 -16.77 14.29 -5.23
N LEU A 351 -16.48 13.79 -4.03
CA LEU A 351 -15.58 14.42 -3.08
C LEU A 351 -14.16 14.52 -3.65
N VAL A 352 -13.59 13.43 -4.17
CA VAL A 352 -12.24 13.46 -4.77
C VAL A 352 -12.20 14.38 -5.99
N ASN A 353 -13.22 14.33 -6.85
CA ASN A 353 -13.34 15.24 -8.00
C ASN A 353 -13.40 16.71 -7.57
N TRP A 354 -14.17 17.03 -6.52
CA TRP A 354 -14.17 18.38 -5.96
C TRP A 354 -12.81 18.73 -5.39
N LEU A 355 -12.22 17.90 -4.53
CA LEU A 355 -10.92 18.12 -3.90
C LEU A 355 -9.80 18.38 -4.92
N ALA A 356 -9.78 17.63 -6.01
CA ALA A 356 -8.76 17.72 -7.05
C ALA A 356 -8.89 18.97 -7.94
N GLN A 357 -10.01 19.69 -7.92
CA GLN A 357 -10.23 20.86 -8.79
C GLN A 357 -9.79 22.17 -8.14
N PRO A 358 -8.86 22.92 -8.74
CA PRO A 358 -8.50 24.25 -8.21
C PRO A 358 -9.68 25.22 -8.26
N GLU A 359 -9.81 26.05 -7.23
CA GLU A 359 -10.85 27.09 -7.12
C GLU A 359 -10.25 28.38 -6.60
N SER A 360 -10.88 29.52 -6.92
CA SER A 360 -10.38 30.84 -6.54
C SER A 360 -10.88 31.34 -5.18
N TYR A 361 -11.98 30.79 -4.65
CA TYR A 361 -12.47 31.16 -3.33
C TYR A 361 -11.65 30.45 -2.25
N THR A 362 -11.62 31.03 -1.05
CA THR A 362 -10.84 30.49 0.07
C THR A 362 -11.68 30.18 1.30
N HIS A 363 -12.96 30.57 1.28
CA HIS A 363 -13.93 30.45 2.36
C HIS A 363 -15.34 30.30 1.77
N PHE A 364 -16.27 29.80 2.59
CA PHE A 364 -17.71 29.76 2.31
C PHE A 364 -18.38 31.02 2.91
N ASP A 365 -18.17 32.19 2.30
CA ASP A 365 -18.64 33.47 2.84
C ASP A 365 -19.27 34.40 1.78
N SER A 366 -19.65 33.83 0.63
CA SER A 366 -20.18 34.59 -0.51
C SER A 366 -21.56 34.10 -0.94
N SER A 367 -22.24 34.83 -1.82
CA SER A 367 -23.51 34.37 -2.38
C SER A 367 -23.37 33.15 -3.31
N ALA A 368 -22.20 32.98 -3.94
CA ALA A 368 -21.91 31.82 -4.79
C ALA A 368 -21.49 30.60 -3.96
N HIS A 369 -20.82 30.84 -2.83
CA HIS A 369 -20.34 29.83 -1.89
C HIS A 369 -20.83 30.20 -0.48
N PRO A 370 -22.11 29.98 -0.16
CA PRO A 370 -22.69 30.40 1.11
C PRO A 370 -22.11 29.60 2.27
N ALA A 371 -22.03 30.22 3.46
CA ALA A 371 -21.59 29.57 4.68
C ALA A 371 -22.39 28.31 5.02
N GLY A 372 -21.74 27.40 5.74
CA GLY A 372 -22.42 26.26 6.37
C GLY A 372 -23.25 26.65 7.58
N ASP A 373 -23.80 25.64 8.24
CA ASP A 373 -24.45 25.80 9.54
C ASP A 373 -23.47 25.39 10.65
N ALA A 374 -23.24 26.27 11.62
CA ALA A 374 -22.50 25.89 12.83
C ALA A 374 -23.28 24.83 13.59
N THR A 375 -22.58 23.83 14.12
CA THR A 375 -23.22 22.83 14.98
C THR A 375 -23.60 23.48 16.31
N PRO A 376 -24.88 23.42 16.76
CA PRO A 376 -25.32 24.19 17.93
C PRO A 376 -24.54 23.93 19.21
N ASN A 377 -24.19 22.66 19.46
CA ASN A 377 -23.38 22.23 20.59
C ASN A 377 -22.15 21.46 20.05
N PRO A 378 -21.09 22.16 19.63
CA PRO A 378 -19.99 21.53 18.89
C PRO A 378 -19.06 20.66 19.76
N MET A 379 -19.31 20.62 21.07
CA MET A 379 -18.72 19.66 22.00
C MET A 379 -19.77 19.32 23.08
N ALA A 380 -20.17 18.06 23.16
CA ALA A 380 -21.07 17.55 24.18
C ALA A 380 -20.35 17.42 25.54
N SER A 381 -21.11 17.21 26.62
CA SER A 381 -20.54 16.97 27.95
C SER A 381 -19.70 15.69 28.00
N GLU A 382 -20.16 14.65 27.31
CA GLU A 382 -19.54 13.33 27.20
C GLU A 382 -18.15 13.43 26.57
N GLU A 383 -17.94 14.40 25.68
CA GLU A 383 -16.70 14.59 24.94
C GLU A 383 -15.63 15.36 25.73
N GLN A 384 -15.93 15.90 26.92
CA GLN A 384 -14.97 16.65 27.76
C GLN A 384 -14.13 15.75 28.66
N SER A 385 -14.47 14.47 28.71
CA SER A 385 -13.74 13.45 29.46
C SER A 385 -13.81 12.12 28.72
N ASP A 386 -13.00 11.19 29.17
CA ASP A 386 -12.98 9.84 28.66
C ASP A 386 -13.36 8.87 29.78
N PRO A 387 -14.48 8.12 29.65
CA PRO A 387 -14.89 7.12 30.64
C PRO A 387 -13.83 6.03 30.88
N ASP A 388 -13.06 5.68 29.85
CA ASP A 388 -12.09 4.59 29.89
C ASP A 388 -10.66 5.11 30.06
N GLY A 389 -10.47 6.44 30.02
CA GLY A 389 -9.19 7.09 30.32
C GLY A 389 -8.15 6.94 29.20
N GLY A 390 -8.58 6.88 27.95
CA GLY A 390 -7.74 6.68 26.77
C GLY A 390 -7.10 5.31 26.80
N GLN A 391 -7.88 4.29 27.18
CA GLN A 391 -7.44 2.90 27.19
C GLN A 391 -8.11 2.18 26.03
N PRO A 392 -7.44 1.17 25.43
CA PRO A 392 -8.05 0.38 24.38
C PRO A 392 -9.21 -0.44 24.96
N TRP A 393 -10.23 -0.72 24.14
CA TRP A 393 -11.39 -1.53 24.55
C TRP A 393 -11.04 -2.95 25.00
N SER A 394 -9.84 -3.43 24.70
CA SER A 394 -9.27 -4.64 25.30
C SER A 394 -7.76 -4.56 25.40
N THR A 395 -7.18 -5.36 26.31
CA THR A 395 -5.72 -5.45 26.45
C THR A 395 -5.14 -6.34 25.33
N PRO A 396 -4.07 -5.91 24.64
CA PRO A 396 -3.29 -6.79 23.77
C PRO A 396 -2.96 -8.12 24.44
N SER A 397 -3.05 -9.22 23.69
CA SER A 397 -2.84 -10.58 24.21
C SER A 397 -1.92 -11.38 23.29
N GLY A 398 -1.51 -12.58 23.71
CA GLY A 398 -0.71 -13.47 22.85
C GLY A 398 0.73 -13.01 22.55
N GLY A 399 1.23 -11.99 23.25
CA GLY A 399 2.55 -11.40 23.00
C GLY A 399 2.56 -10.30 21.93
N TYR A 400 1.40 -9.97 21.37
CA TYR A 400 1.20 -8.85 20.47
C TYR A 400 1.44 -7.50 21.18
N ASN A 401 2.21 -6.64 20.53
CA ASN A 401 2.43 -5.26 20.91
C ASN A 401 2.22 -4.36 19.68
N PRO A 402 1.20 -3.47 19.67
CA PRO A 402 0.93 -2.60 18.52
C PRO A 402 2.11 -1.68 18.12
N TRP A 403 3.04 -1.45 19.05
CA TRP A 403 4.19 -0.57 18.85
C TRP A 403 5.46 -1.30 18.42
N ASP A 404 5.42 -2.63 18.32
CA ASP A 404 6.57 -3.43 17.94
C ASP A 404 6.18 -4.38 16.80
N ALA A 405 6.56 -3.99 15.58
CA ALA A 405 6.32 -4.74 14.37
C ALA A 405 6.93 -6.16 14.38
N ALA A 406 7.93 -6.42 15.24
CA ALA A 406 8.47 -7.77 15.42
C ALA A 406 7.50 -8.72 16.13
N THR A 407 6.44 -8.19 16.75
CA THR A 407 5.39 -8.98 17.41
C THR A 407 4.18 -9.23 16.52
N PHE A 408 4.11 -8.61 15.34
CA PHE A 408 2.98 -8.78 14.44
C PHE A 408 2.96 -10.20 13.88
N ALA A 409 1.76 -10.76 13.82
CA ALA A 409 1.54 -12.06 13.24
C ALA A 409 1.95 -12.09 11.76
N ASP A 410 2.46 -13.22 11.35
CA ASP A 410 2.78 -13.55 9.98
C ASP A 410 1.61 -13.21 9.03
N GLY A 411 1.92 -12.55 7.91
CA GLY A 411 0.95 -12.17 6.88
C GLY A 411 0.22 -10.86 7.15
N ALA A 412 0.44 -10.26 8.32
CA ALA A 412 0.00 -8.90 8.59
C ALA A 412 0.89 -7.86 7.90
N TYR A 413 0.29 -6.72 7.56
CA TYR A 413 1.03 -5.54 7.14
C TYR A 413 1.96 -5.07 8.27
N GLY A 414 3.22 -4.79 7.94
CA GLY A 414 4.24 -4.38 8.91
C GLY A 414 5.07 -5.51 9.53
N ALA A 415 4.67 -6.79 9.41
CA ALA A 415 5.32 -7.89 10.12
C ALA A 415 6.77 -8.13 9.66
N ALA A 416 7.66 -8.45 10.63
CA ALA A 416 9.10 -8.67 10.41
C ALA A 416 9.42 -9.82 9.44
N ASN A 417 8.54 -10.82 9.41
CA ASN A 417 8.44 -11.84 8.38
C ASN A 417 6.95 -11.96 8.02
N PRO A 418 6.46 -11.30 6.97
CA PRO A 418 5.06 -11.46 6.59
C PRO A 418 4.89 -12.86 5.98
N ALA A 419 4.59 -13.88 6.79
CA ALA A 419 4.08 -15.15 6.24
C ALA A 419 2.58 -15.02 5.97
N GLY A 420 2.23 -14.63 4.75
CA GLY A 420 0.88 -14.87 4.23
C GLY A 420 0.19 -13.69 3.57
N GLY A 421 0.61 -13.34 2.34
CA GLY A 421 -0.37 -13.54 1.27
C GLY A 421 -0.44 -15.05 1.08
N GLY A 422 -1.56 -15.68 1.41
CA GLY A 422 -1.69 -17.13 1.35
C GLY A 422 -1.57 -17.63 -0.09
N SER A 423 -0.37 -17.98 -0.54
CA SER A 423 -0.24 -19.24 -1.25
C SER A 423 -0.29 -20.30 -0.16
N THR A 424 -1.26 -21.21 -0.25
CA THR A 424 -1.16 -22.46 0.47
C THR A 424 0.17 -23.10 0.06
N THR A 425 1.17 -23.03 0.93
CA THR A 425 2.32 -23.93 0.89
C THR A 425 2.03 -25.05 1.88
N PRO A 426 1.45 -26.18 1.44
CA PRO A 426 1.82 -27.47 1.98
C PRO A 426 3.35 -27.50 1.98
N GLY A 427 3.94 -27.51 3.17
CA GLY A 427 5.38 -27.48 3.34
C GLY A 427 6.07 -28.49 2.43
N GLY A 428 6.84 -27.96 1.50
CA GLY A 428 7.83 -28.66 0.71
C GLY A 428 8.59 -27.64 -0.12
N ASP A 429 9.91 -27.60 0.04
CA ASP A 429 10.80 -26.94 -0.92
C ASP A 429 10.38 -27.32 -2.34
N ALA A 430 10.36 -26.37 -3.28
CA ALA A 430 9.97 -26.67 -4.65
C ALA A 430 10.82 -27.83 -5.18
N ILE A 431 10.16 -28.94 -5.49
CA ILE A 431 10.83 -30.16 -5.95
C ILE A 431 10.99 -30.10 -7.46
N SER A 432 12.02 -30.77 -7.99
CA SER A 432 12.18 -30.86 -9.44
C SER A 432 11.04 -31.67 -10.06
N VAL A 433 10.79 -31.49 -11.36
CA VAL A 433 9.81 -32.29 -12.10
C VAL A 433 10.04 -33.79 -11.91
N SER A 434 11.30 -34.26 -11.92
CA SER A 434 11.64 -35.67 -11.65
C SER A 434 11.22 -36.15 -10.26
N ALA A 435 11.35 -35.30 -9.24
CA ALA A 435 10.94 -35.60 -7.88
C ALA A 435 9.42 -35.56 -7.70
N ALA A 436 8.72 -34.67 -8.43
CA ALA A 436 7.26 -34.61 -8.47
C ALA A 436 6.65 -35.87 -9.11
N LEU A 437 7.25 -36.38 -10.19
CA LEU A 437 6.85 -37.62 -10.85
C LEU A 437 6.95 -38.86 -9.92
N ALA A 438 7.81 -38.80 -8.91
CA ALA A 438 7.95 -39.86 -7.92
C ALA A 438 6.88 -39.80 -6.80
N GLN A 439 6.09 -38.72 -6.72
CA GLN A 439 5.02 -38.59 -5.75
C GLN A 439 3.72 -39.27 -6.23
N PRO A 440 2.93 -39.88 -5.33
CA PRO A 440 1.61 -40.43 -5.66
C PRO A 440 0.62 -39.36 -6.15
N ASN A 441 -0.37 -39.76 -6.96
CA ASN A 441 -1.49 -38.88 -7.29
C ASN A 441 -2.29 -38.53 -6.02
N GLY A 442 -2.78 -37.30 -5.95
CA GLY A 442 -3.47 -36.74 -4.80
C GLY A 442 -2.56 -36.02 -3.80
N THR A 443 -1.24 -36.07 -3.99
CA THR A 443 -0.25 -35.37 -3.14
C THR A 443 -0.11 -33.91 -3.57
N ASP A 444 -0.16 -33.00 -2.61
CA ASP A 444 0.13 -31.59 -2.88
C ASP A 444 1.64 -31.43 -3.14
N VAL A 445 1.98 -30.69 -4.19
CA VAL A 445 3.34 -30.48 -4.65
C VAL A 445 3.54 -29.03 -5.06
N THR A 446 4.74 -28.53 -4.80
CA THR A 446 5.27 -27.33 -5.45
C THR A 446 6.42 -27.77 -6.34
N VAL A 447 6.28 -27.57 -7.65
CA VAL A 447 7.18 -28.10 -8.67
C VAL A 447 7.83 -26.97 -9.43
N THR A 448 9.14 -27.05 -9.65
CA THR A 448 9.86 -26.13 -10.52
C THR A 448 10.33 -26.85 -11.78
N GLY A 449 10.05 -26.26 -12.94
CA GLY A 449 10.48 -26.76 -14.25
C GLY A 449 10.50 -25.68 -15.33
N THR A 450 11.14 -25.98 -16.45
CA THR A 450 11.20 -25.07 -17.59
C THR A 450 10.01 -25.30 -18.51
N ILE A 451 9.28 -24.25 -18.86
CA ILE A 451 8.13 -24.34 -19.78
C ILE A 451 8.63 -24.75 -21.17
N THR A 452 8.07 -25.82 -21.74
CA THR A 452 8.51 -26.34 -23.05
C THR A 452 7.51 -26.08 -24.17
N GLN A 453 6.20 -26.14 -23.89
CA GLN A 453 5.15 -25.98 -24.90
C GLN A 453 3.75 -25.82 -24.27
N ALA A 454 2.80 -25.32 -25.06
CA ALA A 454 1.38 -25.36 -24.74
C ALA A 454 0.81 -26.78 -24.95
N ILE A 455 -0.15 -27.17 -24.11
CA ILE A 455 -0.79 -28.48 -24.13
C ILE A 455 -2.31 -28.27 -24.16
N ASN A 456 -3.00 -28.99 -25.06
CA ASN A 456 -4.44 -28.87 -25.24
C ASN A 456 -4.92 -27.43 -25.49
N GLY A 457 -4.15 -26.68 -26.27
CA GLY A 457 -4.44 -25.27 -26.54
C GLY A 457 -4.06 -24.36 -25.38
N GLU A 458 -4.97 -23.50 -24.92
CA GLU A 458 -4.73 -22.57 -23.81
C GLU A 458 -4.93 -23.19 -22.41
N TYR A 459 -5.34 -24.47 -22.36
CA TYR A 459 -5.83 -25.09 -21.13
C TYR A 459 -4.74 -25.77 -20.29
N ALA A 460 -3.54 -25.94 -20.82
CA ALA A 460 -2.41 -26.51 -20.09
C ALA A 460 -1.07 -26.08 -20.72
N LEU A 461 0.01 -26.30 -19.97
CA LEU A 461 1.38 -26.20 -20.45
C LEU A 461 2.18 -27.43 -20.01
N GLU A 462 3.31 -27.69 -20.67
CA GLU A 462 4.29 -28.69 -20.23
C GLU A 462 5.49 -28.00 -19.58
N ILE A 463 5.96 -28.54 -18.46
CA ILE A 463 7.25 -28.21 -17.86
C ILE A 463 8.20 -29.41 -17.91
N ALA A 464 9.48 -29.16 -18.14
CA ALA A 464 10.56 -30.16 -18.10
C ALA A 464 11.51 -29.92 -16.93
N ASP A 465 12.10 -31.00 -16.41
CA ASP A 465 13.17 -30.91 -15.43
C ASP A 465 14.42 -30.25 -16.05
N PRO A 466 14.96 -29.16 -15.47
CA PRO A 466 16.13 -28.47 -16.02
C PRO A 466 17.39 -29.35 -16.09
N GLN A 467 17.49 -30.38 -15.24
CA GLN A 467 18.65 -31.29 -15.19
C GLN A 467 18.38 -32.60 -15.96
N VAL A 468 17.11 -32.93 -16.22
CA VAL A 468 16.69 -34.17 -16.89
C VAL A 468 15.56 -33.85 -17.87
N ALA A 469 15.90 -33.28 -19.02
CA ALA A 469 14.92 -32.79 -20.01
C ALA A 469 13.89 -33.84 -20.50
N SER A 470 14.15 -35.15 -20.33
CA SER A 470 13.19 -36.22 -20.64
C SER A 470 12.11 -36.43 -19.58
N ALA A 471 12.24 -35.83 -18.40
CA ALA A 471 11.24 -35.86 -17.33
C ALA A 471 10.35 -34.63 -17.48
N THR A 472 9.12 -34.84 -17.95
CA THR A 472 8.14 -33.76 -18.17
C THR A 472 6.87 -33.99 -17.37
N LEU A 473 6.14 -32.91 -17.11
CA LEU A 473 4.90 -32.91 -16.36
C LEU A 473 3.97 -31.83 -16.91
N TYR A 474 2.67 -32.13 -17.03
CA TYR A 474 1.68 -31.16 -17.48
C TYR A 474 1.17 -30.31 -16.33
N VAL A 475 0.94 -29.02 -16.59
CA VAL A 475 0.29 -28.11 -15.64
C VAL A 475 -1.02 -27.68 -16.27
N LYS A 476 -2.14 -28.06 -15.66
CA LYS A 476 -3.46 -27.65 -16.13
C LYS A 476 -3.74 -26.22 -15.66
N LEU A 477 -4.10 -25.36 -16.61
CA LEU A 477 -4.36 -23.94 -16.36
C LEU A 477 -5.85 -23.71 -16.07
N ASP A 478 -6.16 -23.41 -14.81
CA ASP A 478 -7.46 -22.85 -14.43
C ASP A 478 -7.64 -21.47 -15.08
N SER A 479 -8.90 -21.03 -15.26
CA SER A 479 -9.22 -19.88 -16.11
C SER A 479 -8.44 -18.60 -15.78
N GLN A 480 -8.19 -18.36 -14.50
CA GLN A 480 -7.42 -17.20 -14.01
C GLN A 480 -5.96 -17.16 -14.48
N TYR A 481 -5.39 -18.29 -14.89
CA TYR A 481 -3.98 -18.38 -15.28
C TYR A 481 -3.76 -18.44 -16.80
N ARG A 482 -4.83 -18.54 -17.61
CA ARG A 482 -4.70 -18.77 -19.05
C ARG A 482 -4.20 -17.56 -19.81
N ASP A 483 -4.57 -16.36 -19.38
CA ASP A 483 -4.11 -15.14 -20.04
C ASP A 483 -2.61 -14.90 -19.82
N THR A 484 -2.11 -15.29 -18.64
CA THR A 484 -0.73 -14.99 -18.19
C THR A 484 0.25 -16.13 -18.42
N PHE A 485 -0.17 -17.40 -18.29
CA PHE A 485 0.74 -18.55 -18.28
C PHE A 485 0.55 -19.52 -19.45
N SER A 486 -0.43 -19.30 -20.34
CA SER A 486 -0.62 -20.15 -21.52
C SER A 486 0.44 -19.84 -22.59
N PRO A 487 1.29 -20.80 -23.00
CA PRO A 487 2.25 -20.58 -24.08
C PRO A 487 1.57 -20.42 -25.46
N GLN A 488 0.26 -20.70 -25.57
CA GLN A 488 -0.51 -20.35 -26.76
C GLN A 488 -0.87 -18.87 -26.80
N ASN A 489 -1.21 -18.28 -25.64
CA ASN A 489 -1.62 -16.88 -25.53
C ASN A 489 -0.38 -15.97 -25.45
N ASP A 490 0.69 -16.44 -24.81
CA ASP A 490 2.00 -15.80 -24.77
C ASP A 490 3.13 -16.80 -25.10
N PRO A 491 3.57 -16.87 -26.38
CA PRO A 491 4.68 -17.73 -26.78
C PRO A 491 6.04 -17.39 -26.12
N SER A 492 6.19 -16.23 -25.50
CA SER A 492 7.45 -15.82 -24.83
C SER A 492 7.73 -16.60 -23.54
N LEU A 493 6.73 -17.31 -23.02
CA LEU A 493 6.84 -18.15 -21.83
C LEU A 493 7.69 -19.40 -22.04
N VAL A 494 7.83 -19.88 -23.28
CA VAL A 494 8.62 -21.07 -23.60
C VAL A 494 10.10 -20.80 -23.28
N GLY A 495 10.70 -21.66 -22.46
CA GLY A 495 12.07 -21.54 -21.98
C GLY A 495 12.21 -20.83 -20.64
N GLN A 496 11.15 -20.21 -20.11
CA GLN A 496 11.17 -19.62 -18.77
C GLN A 496 11.03 -20.69 -17.68
N THR A 497 11.55 -20.40 -16.49
CA THR A 497 11.41 -21.29 -15.33
C THR A 497 10.12 -20.95 -14.61
N LEU A 498 9.25 -21.93 -14.47
CA LEU A 498 7.98 -21.83 -13.78
C LEU A 498 8.04 -22.63 -12.49
N GLN A 499 7.63 -22.00 -11.39
CA GLN A 499 7.28 -22.69 -10.16
C GLN A 499 5.75 -22.72 -10.06
N VAL A 500 5.21 -23.91 -9.82
CA VAL A 500 3.77 -24.14 -9.74
C VAL A 500 3.45 -24.95 -8.49
N SER A 501 2.46 -24.50 -7.73
CA SER A 501 1.88 -25.26 -6.61
C SER A 501 0.50 -25.78 -7.00
N GLY A 502 0.25 -27.05 -6.67
CA GLY A 502 -1.02 -27.71 -6.92
C GLY A 502 -0.98 -29.14 -6.43
N LYS A 503 -1.77 -30.03 -7.03
CA LYS A 503 -1.86 -31.43 -6.65
C LYS A 503 -1.42 -32.34 -7.79
N ARG A 504 -0.53 -33.30 -7.51
CA ARG A 504 -0.15 -34.35 -8.46
C ARG A 504 -1.39 -35.12 -8.91
N ASP A 505 -1.60 -35.20 -10.22
CA ASP A 505 -2.72 -35.93 -10.82
C ASP A 505 -2.35 -36.45 -12.22
N ASP A 506 -3.32 -36.97 -12.98
CA ASP A 506 -3.13 -37.28 -14.40
C ASP A 506 -4.07 -36.43 -15.26
N TYR A 507 -3.50 -35.57 -16.12
CA TYR A 507 -4.26 -34.77 -17.07
C TYR A 507 -4.13 -35.39 -18.47
N MET A 508 -5.26 -35.72 -19.09
CA MET A 508 -5.31 -36.41 -20.38
C MET A 508 -4.56 -37.76 -20.43
N SER A 509 -4.50 -38.46 -19.30
CA SER A 509 -3.75 -39.73 -19.11
C SER A 509 -2.22 -39.58 -19.05
N GLU A 510 -1.70 -38.34 -18.93
CA GLU A 510 -0.28 -38.06 -18.71
C GLU A 510 -0.06 -37.44 -17.32
N PRO A 511 1.11 -37.64 -16.67
CA PRO A 511 1.38 -37.09 -15.34
C PRO A 511 1.28 -35.56 -15.32
N SER A 512 0.57 -35.02 -14.32
CA SER A 512 0.28 -33.59 -14.23
C SER A 512 0.29 -33.02 -12.80
N VAL A 513 0.14 -31.70 -12.74
CA VAL A 513 -0.29 -30.91 -11.59
C VAL A 513 -1.63 -30.28 -11.98
N GLU A 514 -2.67 -30.58 -11.21
CA GLU A 514 -4.00 -29.98 -11.31
C GLU A 514 -4.37 -29.27 -10.01
N TYR A 515 -5.48 -28.54 -10.00
CA TYR A 515 -5.93 -27.73 -8.86
C TYR A 515 -4.84 -26.74 -8.45
N VAL A 516 -4.40 -25.95 -9.43
CA VAL A 516 -3.26 -25.04 -9.27
C VAL A 516 -3.65 -23.93 -8.31
N THR A 517 -2.90 -23.82 -7.22
CA THR A 517 -3.12 -22.81 -6.17
C THR A 517 -2.18 -21.63 -6.31
N ASP A 518 -1.04 -21.81 -6.99
CA ASP A 518 -0.05 -20.76 -7.22
C ASP A 518 0.80 -21.06 -8.46
N MET A 519 1.14 -20.01 -9.21
CA MET A 519 2.08 -20.06 -10.33
C MET A 519 2.87 -18.77 -10.41
N GLN A 520 4.18 -18.91 -10.50
CA GLN A 520 5.09 -17.79 -10.65
C GLN A 520 6.23 -18.15 -11.58
N LEU A 521 6.58 -17.22 -12.47
CA LEU A 521 7.83 -17.29 -13.19
C LEU A 521 8.95 -17.02 -12.19
N VAL A 522 9.88 -17.95 -12.07
CA VAL A 522 11.05 -17.77 -11.22
C VAL A 522 12.05 -16.94 -12.01
N SER A 523 12.13 -15.65 -11.67
CA SER A 523 13.26 -14.82 -12.05
C SER A 523 14.51 -15.39 -11.36
N SER A 524 15.60 -15.57 -12.11
CA SER A 524 16.89 -15.93 -11.53
C SER A 524 17.35 -14.79 -10.60
N GLY A 525 17.02 -14.87 -9.31
CA GLY A 525 17.14 -13.77 -8.37
C GLY A 525 18.57 -13.33 -8.05
N GLY A 526 18.70 -12.03 -7.74
CA GLY A 526 19.56 -11.46 -6.70
C GLY A 526 21.08 -11.67 -6.81
N GLY A 527 21.76 -10.79 -7.55
CA GLY A 527 23.20 -10.56 -7.48
C GLY A 527 23.53 -9.17 -6.92
N SER A 528 24.56 -9.08 -6.07
CA SER A 528 25.20 -7.82 -5.66
C SER A 528 25.64 -7.00 -6.88
N THR A 529 25.56 -5.66 -6.82
CA THR A 529 26.08 -4.75 -7.86
C THR A 529 27.57 -4.93 -8.16
N ALA A 530 28.30 -5.71 -7.35
CA ALA A 530 29.70 -6.06 -7.56
C ALA A 530 29.95 -7.15 -8.62
N ASP A 531 28.93 -7.92 -9.02
CA ASP A 531 29.07 -9.05 -9.96
C ASP A 531 28.22 -8.87 -11.24
N CYS A 532 27.75 -7.65 -11.50
CA CYS A 532 27.01 -7.37 -12.72
C CYS A 532 27.94 -7.10 -13.91
N GLY A 533 27.76 -7.92 -14.94
CA GLY A 533 28.49 -7.82 -16.21
C GLY A 533 29.67 -8.76 -16.32
N SER A 534 30.35 -8.69 -17.46
CA SER A 534 31.61 -9.40 -17.68
C SER A 534 32.71 -8.86 -16.76
N ALA A 535 33.75 -9.67 -16.51
CA ALA A 535 34.85 -9.29 -15.61
C ALA A 535 35.62 -8.03 -16.04
N ASP A 536 35.48 -7.63 -17.32
CA ASP A 536 36.12 -6.46 -17.91
C ASP A 536 35.16 -5.25 -18.02
N ALA A 537 33.90 -5.39 -17.57
CA ALA A 537 32.91 -4.33 -17.59
C ALA A 537 33.26 -3.22 -16.58
N VAL A 538 33.09 -1.98 -17.01
CA VAL A 538 33.27 -0.78 -16.18
C VAL A 538 31.95 -0.04 -15.99
N SER A 539 31.84 0.71 -14.90
CA SER A 539 30.68 1.53 -14.61
C SER A 539 30.49 2.67 -15.62
N VAL A 540 29.27 3.17 -15.73
CA VAL A 540 28.97 4.35 -16.57
C VAL A 540 29.78 5.58 -16.13
N SER A 541 29.97 5.79 -14.83
CA SER A 541 30.84 6.85 -14.29
C SER A 541 32.30 6.71 -14.73
N THR A 542 32.84 5.49 -14.80
CA THR A 542 34.20 5.22 -15.29
C THR A 542 34.31 5.50 -16.79
N ALA A 543 33.31 5.09 -17.56
CA ALA A 543 33.23 5.40 -18.98
C ALA A 543 33.13 6.92 -19.21
N TYR A 544 32.28 7.60 -18.46
CA TYR A 544 32.09 9.06 -18.52
C TYR A 544 33.42 9.81 -18.38
N ALA A 545 34.26 9.42 -17.41
CA ALA A 545 35.55 10.03 -17.10
C ALA A 545 36.70 9.62 -18.05
N SER A 546 36.50 8.62 -18.91
CA SER A 546 37.53 8.12 -19.83
C SER A 546 37.75 9.06 -21.03
N SER A 547 38.95 9.03 -21.59
CA SER A 547 39.27 9.81 -22.80
C SER A 547 38.47 9.36 -24.02
N ILE A 548 38.09 10.30 -24.89
CA ILE A 548 37.51 9.98 -26.21
C ILE A 548 38.45 9.05 -26.99
N GLY A 549 37.90 8.03 -27.62
CA GLY A 549 38.62 6.99 -28.35
C GLY A 549 39.03 5.78 -27.50
N THR A 550 38.68 5.72 -26.21
CA THR A 550 38.98 4.57 -25.35
C THR A 550 37.99 3.43 -25.62
N PRO A 551 38.43 2.21 -26.01
CA PRO A 551 37.56 1.03 -26.07
C PRO A 551 37.17 0.59 -24.66
N LEU A 552 35.89 0.34 -24.42
CA LEU A 552 35.34 -0.01 -23.11
C LEU A 552 34.18 -0.98 -23.26
N THR A 553 34.02 -1.86 -22.28
CA THR A 553 32.80 -2.61 -22.00
C THR A 553 32.09 -1.90 -20.85
N VAL A 554 30.91 -1.33 -21.09
CA VAL A 554 30.21 -0.47 -20.12
C VAL A 554 28.91 -1.12 -19.69
N ILE A 555 28.67 -1.20 -18.38
CA ILE A 555 27.42 -1.73 -17.84
C ILE A 555 26.62 -0.64 -17.13
N GLY A 556 25.31 -0.64 -17.36
CA GLY A 556 24.38 0.30 -16.73
C GLY A 556 22.92 -0.05 -17.02
N THR A 557 21.99 0.76 -16.53
CA THR A 557 20.54 0.57 -16.71
C THR A 557 20.01 1.49 -17.80
N VAL A 558 19.18 0.95 -18.70
CA VAL A 558 18.57 1.75 -19.77
C VAL A 558 17.47 2.65 -19.19
N VAL A 559 17.59 3.96 -19.38
CA VAL A 559 16.67 4.95 -18.81
C VAL A 559 15.59 5.36 -19.81
N GLN A 560 15.99 5.73 -21.02
CA GLN A 560 15.07 6.23 -22.05
C GLN A 560 15.70 6.18 -23.45
N GLY A 561 14.88 6.40 -24.48
CA GLY A 561 15.33 6.59 -25.85
C GLY A 561 15.90 7.99 -26.08
N ILE A 562 16.93 8.10 -26.91
CA ILE A 562 17.56 9.37 -27.27
C ILE A 562 17.64 9.46 -28.79
N ASN A 563 17.12 10.56 -29.36
CA ASN A 563 17.05 10.77 -30.80
C ASN A 563 16.49 9.54 -31.52
N ASP A 564 15.23 9.20 -31.25
CA ASP A 564 14.66 7.92 -31.65
C ASP A 564 14.73 7.65 -33.17
N PRO A 565 15.02 6.41 -33.59
CA PRO A 565 15.33 5.22 -32.78
C PRO A 565 16.85 5.00 -32.60
N TYR A 566 17.67 6.07 -32.66
CA TYR A 566 19.10 5.96 -32.94
C TYR A 566 19.99 5.79 -31.71
N ALA A 567 19.54 6.15 -30.52
CA ALA A 567 20.32 5.99 -29.29
C ALA A 567 19.43 5.72 -28.07
N LEU A 568 20.07 5.38 -26.96
CA LEU A 568 19.45 5.27 -25.63
C LEU A 568 20.32 5.99 -24.59
N GLU A 569 19.73 6.32 -23.46
CA GLU A 569 20.44 6.78 -22.26
C GLU A 569 20.69 5.59 -21.33
N LEU A 570 21.95 5.42 -20.92
CA LEU A 570 22.40 4.39 -20.01
C LEU A 570 22.89 5.05 -18.72
N ALA A 571 22.20 4.80 -17.61
CA ALA A 571 22.59 5.26 -16.28
C ALA A 571 23.51 4.26 -15.61
N ASP A 572 24.40 4.75 -14.74
CA ASP A 572 25.14 3.91 -13.82
C ASP A 572 24.18 3.10 -12.94
N LEU A 573 24.60 1.94 -12.45
CA LEU A 573 23.74 1.05 -11.66
C LEU A 573 23.32 1.67 -10.33
N ASP A 574 24.09 2.63 -9.83
CA ASP A 574 23.78 3.44 -8.64
C ASP A 574 23.04 4.75 -8.96
N GLY A 575 22.72 5.00 -10.24
CA GLY A 575 22.03 6.19 -10.73
C GLY A 575 22.86 7.48 -10.69
N SER A 576 24.17 7.41 -10.39
CA SER A 576 25.00 8.59 -10.14
C SER A 576 25.35 9.40 -11.38
N THR A 577 25.37 8.79 -12.56
CA THR A 577 25.79 9.40 -13.84
C THR A 577 25.12 8.68 -15.01
N SER A 578 24.94 9.35 -16.14
CA SER A 578 24.48 8.74 -17.37
C SER A 578 25.35 9.09 -18.58
N ILE A 579 25.34 8.21 -19.59
CA ILE A 579 25.92 8.43 -20.91
C ILE A 579 24.93 8.00 -21.99
N TYR A 580 25.13 8.46 -23.22
CA TYR A 580 24.36 7.96 -24.36
C TYR A 580 25.02 6.73 -25.00
N VAL A 581 24.22 5.83 -25.55
CA VAL A 581 24.70 4.71 -26.36
C VAL A 581 24.08 4.83 -27.74
N LYS A 582 24.91 5.04 -28.75
CA LYS A 582 24.45 5.16 -30.13
C LYS A 582 24.33 3.77 -30.75
N LEU A 583 23.12 3.41 -31.16
CA LEU A 583 22.80 2.09 -31.67
C LEU A 583 23.10 1.98 -33.17
N GLU A 584 23.79 0.90 -33.54
CA GLU A 584 23.97 0.51 -34.93
C GLU A 584 22.65 0.01 -35.54
N ALA A 585 22.54 0.05 -36.87
CA ALA A 585 21.25 -0.13 -37.55
C ALA A 585 20.57 -1.47 -37.25
N ASP A 586 21.34 -2.54 -37.05
CA ASP A 586 20.90 -3.89 -36.72
C ASP A 586 20.49 -4.06 -35.24
N GLN A 587 20.96 -3.18 -34.35
CA GLN A 587 20.68 -3.23 -32.91
C GLN A 587 19.33 -2.55 -32.56
N ARG A 588 18.90 -1.58 -33.37
CA ARG A 588 17.75 -0.70 -33.06
C ARG A 588 16.42 -1.42 -32.95
N ALA A 589 16.24 -2.56 -33.61
CA ALA A 589 14.98 -3.30 -33.53
C ALA A 589 14.73 -3.83 -32.11
N TYR A 590 15.79 -4.16 -31.38
CA TYR A 590 15.71 -4.80 -30.07
C TYR A 590 16.11 -3.88 -28.92
N TYR A 591 17.09 -3.01 -29.12
CA TYR A 591 17.65 -2.19 -28.04
C TYR A 591 17.20 -0.73 -28.05
N SER A 592 16.52 -0.25 -29.11
CA SER A 592 15.99 1.11 -29.10
C SER A 592 14.70 1.16 -28.27
N PRO A 593 14.61 2.00 -27.23
CA PRO A 593 13.39 2.15 -26.45
C PRO A 593 12.16 2.56 -27.27
N ALA A 594 12.35 3.24 -28.41
CA ALA A 594 11.28 3.59 -29.32
C ALA A 594 10.69 2.39 -30.08
N ASN A 595 11.51 1.38 -30.37
CA ASN A 595 11.09 0.18 -31.11
C ASN A 595 10.79 -0.99 -30.16
N ASN A 596 11.42 -1.02 -29.00
CA ASN A 596 11.22 -1.99 -27.93
C ASN A 596 11.19 -1.27 -26.58
N PRO A 597 10.02 -0.76 -26.14
CA PRO A 597 9.88 -0.08 -24.84
C PRO A 597 10.24 -0.97 -23.65
N GLY A 598 10.17 -2.30 -23.79
CA GLY A 598 10.50 -3.27 -22.73
C GLY A 598 11.99 -3.34 -22.36
N VAL A 599 12.86 -2.66 -23.11
CA VAL A 599 14.28 -2.52 -22.76
C VAL A 599 14.51 -1.45 -21.68
N ILE A 600 13.55 -0.54 -21.43
CA ILE A 600 13.65 0.46 -20.37
C ILE A 600 13.65 -0.23 -19.01
N GLY A 601 14.58 0.16 -18.13
CA GLY A 601 14.79 -0.44 -16.82
C GLY A 601 15.66 -1.70 -16.83
N GLN A 602 16.02 -2.22 -18.01
CA GLN A 602 16.92 -3.38 -18.11
C GLN A 602 18.38 -2.96 -17.91
N VAL A 603 19.17 -3.83 -17.27
CA VAL A 603 20.63 -3.72 -17.25
C VAL A 603 21.18 -4.16 -18.60
N LEU A 604 22.06 -3.35 -19.17
CA LEU A 604 22.64 -3.53 -20.48
C LEU A 604 24.15 -3.37 -20.41
N GLU A 605 24.87 -4.36 -20.95
CA GLU A 605 26.31 -4.31 -21.16
C GLU A 605 26.61 -3.95 -22.62
N VAL A 606 27.50 -2.99 -22.82
CA VAL A 606 27.78 -2.34 -24.10
C VAL A 606 29.27 -2.37 -24.39
N ASP A 607 29.66 -3.13 -25.42
CA ASP A 607 31.01 -3.07 -25.98
C ASP A 607 31.08 -1.99 -27.05
N GLY A 608 31.92 -0.99 -26.85
CA GLY A 608 32.12 0.07 -27.83
C GLY A 608 33.29 0.98 -27.51
N GLN A 609 33.24 2.20 -28.04
CA GLN A 609 34.29 3.19 -27.89
C GLN A 609 33.72 4.49 -27.31
N ARG A 610 34.42 5.03 -26.31
CA ARG A 610 34.05 6.32 -25.70
C ARG A 610 34.10 7.44 -26.74
N ASP A 611 33.01 8.17 -26.93
CA ASP A 611 32.90 9.29 -27.91
C ASP A 611 31.82 10.33 -27.50
N GLU A 612 31.58 11.38 -28.28
CA GLU A 612 30.50 12.34 -28.03
C GLU A 612 29.37 12.22 -29.05
N TYR A 613 28.17 11.93 -28.55
CA TYR A 613 26.96 11.93 -29.35
C TYR A 613 26.12 13.15 -28.99
N MET A 614 25.84 14.01 -29.97
CA MET A 614 25.11 15.27 -29.77
C MET A 614 25.75 16.18 -28.69
N SER A 615 27.09 16.19 -28.60
CA SER A 615 27.86 16.91 -27.58
C SER A 615 27.66 16.41 -26.15
N THR A 616 27.13 15.20 -25.97
CA THR A 616 27.02 14.51 -24.68
C THR A 616 27.98 13.31 -24.65
N PRO A 617 28.63 13.02 -23.52
CA PRO A 617 29.33 11.77 -23.27
C PRO A 617 28.54 10.53 -23.73
N SER A 618 29.18 9.69 -24.54
CA SER A 618 28.57 8.52 -25.13
C SER A 618 29.54 7.35 -25.34
N VAL A 619 28.95 6.19 -25.67
CA VAL A 619 29.61 5.04 -26.31
C VAL A 619 29.08 4.92 -27.74
N GLU A 620 29.98 4.96 -28.70
CA GLU A 620 29.72 4.78 -30.14
C GLU A 620 30.51 3.60 -30.69
N SER A 621 30.32 3.28 -31.99
CA SER A 621 30.91 2.11 -32.65
C SER A 621 30.61 0.82 -31.87
N VAL A 622 29.34 0.69 -31.44
CA VAL A 622 28.90 -0.39 -30.55
C VAL A 622 29.00 -1.72 -31.29
N THR A 623 29.89 -2.59 -30.84
CA THR A 623 30.14 -3.89 -31.47
C THR A 623 29.28 -5.00 -30.88
N GLN A 624 28.86 -4.88 -29.63
CA GLN A 624 28.03 -5.88 -28.96
C GLN A 624 27.18 -5.25 -27.85
N LEU A 625 25.95 -5.76 -27.71
CA LEU A 625 25.01 -5.42 -26.66
C LEU A 625 24.52 -6.72 -26.02
N THR A 626 24.63 -6.84 -24.70
CA THR A 626 24.24 -8.05 -23.98
C THR A 626 23.33 -7.67 -22.81
N LEU A 627 22.25 -8.42 -22.61
CA LEU A 627 21.44 -8.35 -21.40
C LEU A 627 21.98 -9.43 -20.42
N PRO A 628 22.83 -9.07 -19.45
CA PRO A 628 23.38 -10.03 -18.52
C PRO A 628 22.28 -10.64 -17.63
N SER A 629 22.32 -11.95 -17.44
CA SER A 629 21.41 -12.67 -16.54
C SER A 629 21.89 -12.57 -15.09
N GLY A 630 20.97 -12.41 -14.13
CA GLY A 630 21.29 -12.34 -12.71
C GLY A 630 21.72 -10.95 -12.22
N CYS A 631 21.48 -9.92 -13.04
CA CYS A 631 21.55 -8.52 -12.64
C CYS A 631 20.19 -8.02 -12.12
N PRO A 632 20.17 -7.10 -11.13
CA PRO A 632 18.95 -6.56 -10.55
C PRO A 632 18.10 -5.78 -11.56
#